data_AF-A0A8T3X962-F1
#
_entry.id   AF-A0A8T3X962-F1
#
_cell.length_a   1.000
_cell.length_b   1.000
_cell.length_c   1.000
_cell.angle_alpha   90.00
_cell.angle_beta   90.00
_cell.angle_gamma   90.00
#
_symmetry.space_group_name_H-M   'P 1'
#
loop_
_entity.id
_entity.type
_entity.pdbx_description
1 polymer ?
#
loop_
_entity_poly.entity_id
_entity_poly.type
_entity_poly.pdbx_seq_one_letter_code
_entity_poly.pdbx_strand_id
1 'polypeptide(L)'
;EKVLLKEKFGEIMQGEESEASGLLLDAIDWAAAEKAEEKPARKRKVYGRIHEEAFPPCMKAILGGMADGRKRSLFTLTNFLRMMNWEWSEIEERVYKWNEVNRPPLPLSIISGHLRHAQRRDASPPANCSSASFYADIGICMPDETCGRPMITIKNPVNYPMRKAGKRKRRGYSCVCGEEFETFRMLKNHKSKSMCSKVIK
;
A
#
# COMPACT_ATOMS: atom_id res chain seq x y z
N GLU A 1 -17.60 -19.75 -54.85
CA GLU A 1 -17.03 -18.39 -54.75
C GLU A 1 -15.78 -18.47 -53.88
N LYS A 2 -14.60 -18.22 -54.45
CA LYS A 2 -13.31 -18.31 -53.72
C LYS A 2 -12.91 -16.90 -53.31
N VAL A 3 -12.89 -16.63 -52.00
CA VAL A 3 -12.46 -15.32 -51.48
C VAL A 3 -10.94 -15.24 -51.56
N LEU A 4 -10.45 -14.43 -52.50
CA LEU A 4 -9.03 -14.05 -52.62
C LEU A 4 -8.68 -13.05 -51.53
N LEU A 5 -8.21 -13.53 -50.38
CA LEU A 5 -7.53 -12.72 -49.37
C LEU A 5 -6.06 -12.59 -49.78
N LYS A 6 -5.71 -11.62 -50.64
CA LYS A 6 -4.29 -11.41 -51.02
C LYS A 6 -3.76 -9.98 -50.87
N GLU A 7 -4.53 -8.99 -50.43
CA GLU A 7 -4.08 -7.59 -50.58
C GLU A 7 -4.12 -6.71 -49.33
N LYS A 8 -4.22 -7.27 -48.11
CA LYS A 8 -4.18 -6.45 -46.87
C LYS A 8 -3.23 -6.95 -45.78
N PHE A 9 -2.20 -7.68 -46.16
CA PHE A 9 -1.04 -7.94 -45.28
C PHE A 9 0.22 -7.19 -45.73
N GLY A 10 0.08 -6.28 -46.70
CA GLY A 10 1.19 -5.58 -47.37
C GLY A 10 1.92 -4.50 -46.56
N GLU A 11 1.59 -4.31 -45.29
CA GLU A 11 2.31 -3.37 -44.41
C GLU A 11 2.49 -3.96 -43.00
N ILE A 12 2.75 -5.27 -42.90
CA ILE A 12 3.47 -5.74 -41.71
C ILE A 12 4.88 -5.18 -41.87
N MET A 13 5.29 -4.26 -41.00
CA MET A 13 6.64 -3.67 -41.01
C MET A 13 7.66 -4.79 -41.21
N GLN A 14 8.39 -4.74 -42.32
CA GLN A 14 9.48 -5.68 -42.56
C GLN A 14 10.57 -5.32 -41.56
N GLY A 15 10.79 -6.19 -40.58
CA GLY A 15 11.83 -5.98 -39.59
C GLY A 15 13.21 -6.04 -40.23
N GLU A 16 14.16 -5.29 -39.69
CA GLU A 16 15.54 -5.29 -40.17
C GLU A 16 16.27 -6.57 -39.77
N GLU A 17 17.24 -7.00 -40.58
CA GLU A 17 18.07 -8.15 -40.26
C GLU A 17 18.84 -7.88 -38.94
N SER A 18 18.65 -8.74 -37.94
CA SER A 18 19.13 -8.61 -36.55
C SER A 18 18.28 -7.76 -35.59
N GLU A 19 17.15 -7.20 -36.00
CA GLU A 19 16.26 -6.43 -35.11
C GLU A 19 15.76 -7.29 -33.93
N ALA A 20 15.36 -8.53 -34.19
CA ALA A 20 14.91 -9.46 -33.16
C ALA A 20 15.99 -9.77 -32.11
N SER A 21 17.25 -9.85 -32.54
CA SER A 21 18.39 -10.05 -31.64
C SER A 21 18.66 -8.78 -30.81
N GLY A 22 18.52 -7.60 -31.40
CA GLY A 22 18.64 -6.32 -30.70
C GLY A 22 17.59 -6.16 -29.60
N LEU A 23 16.32 -6.42 -29.93
CA LEU A 23 15.22 -6.38 -28.96
C LEU A 23 15.40 -7.37 -27.81
N LEU A 24 15.98 -8.55 -28.09
CA LEU A 24 16.27 -9.55 -27.05
C LEU A 24 17.39 -9.08 -26.12
N LEU A 25 18.44 -8.46 -26.66
CA LEU A 25 19.53 -7.88 -25.86
C LEU A 25 19.02 -6.75 -24.97
N ASP A 26 18.24 -5.82 -25.52
CA ASP A 26 17.63 -4.72 -24.77
C ASP A 26 16.73 -5.24 -23.62
N ALA A 27 15.96 -6.30 -23.89
CA ALA A 27 15.11 -6.93 -22.88
C ALA A 27 15.94 -7.59 -21.76
N ILE A 28 17.07 -8.22 -22.10
CA ILE A 28 18.00 -8.82 -21.12
C ILE A 28 18.66 -7.73 -20.28
N ASP A 29 19.14 -6.66 -20.91
CA ASP A 29 19.79 -5.53 -20.22
C ASP A 29 18.80 -4.81 -19.30
N TRP A 30 17.56 -4.60 -19.75
CA TRP A 30 16.48 -4.05 -18.93
C TRP A 30 16.17 -4.95 -17.72
N ALA A 31 16.05 -6.26 -17.93
CA ALA A 31 15.80 -7.22 -16.85
C ALA A 31 16.98 -7.34 -15.87
N ALA A 32 18.21 -7.19 -16.35
CA ALA A 32 19.41 -7.15 -15.51
C ALA A 32 19.46 -5.86 -14.69
N ALA A 33 19.07 -4.72 -15.26
CA ALA A 33 18.96 -3.45 -14.56
C ALA A 33 17.86 -3.47 -13.48
N GLU A 34 16.72 -4.13 -13.72
CA GLU A 34 15.67 -4.30 -12.70
C GLU A 34 16.14 -5.12 -11.48
N LYS A 35 17.04 -6.10 -11.68
CA LYS A 35 17.57 -6.93 -10.60
C LYS A 35 18.53 -6.19 -9.66
N ALA A 36 18.94 -4.96 -9.97
CA ALA A 36 20.01 -4.25 -9.25
C ALA A 36 19.59 -3.37 -8.06
N GLU A 37 18.31 -3.28 -7.67
CA GLU A 37 17.93 -2.57 -6.44
C GLU A 37 16.93 -3.33 -5.56
N GLU A 38 17.37 -4.43 -4.94
CA GLU A 38 16.73 -4.89 -3.70
C GLU A 38 16.97 -3.86 -2.59
N LYS A 39 16.09 -2.86 -2.51
CA LYS A 39 16.08 -1.91 -1.40
C LYS A 39 15.91 -2.73 -0.11
N PRO A 40 16.80 -2.59 0.89
CA PRO A 40 16.73 -3.39 2.10
C PRO A 40 15.33 -3.28 2.69
N ALA A 41 14.67 -4.44 2.85
CA ALA A 41 13.32 -4.52 3.38
C ALA A 41 13.28 -3.79 4.72
N ARG A 42 12.65 -2.61 4.74
CA ARG A 42 12.51 -1.82 5.97
C ARG A 42 11.60 -2.62 6.91
N LYS A 43 12.18 -3.25 7.93
CA LYS A 43 11.43 -3.92 9.00
C LYS A 43 10.46 -2.90 9.59
N ARG A 44 9.18 -3.03 9.27
CA ARG A 44 8.12 -2.25 9.93
C ARG A 44 8.05 -2.77 11.36
N LYS A 45 8.11 -1.87 12.36
CA LYS A 45 7.82 -2.27 13.74
C LYS A 45 6.42 -2.87 13.77
N VAL A 46 6.31 -4.08 14.30
CA VAL A 46 5.02 -4.74 14.55
C VAL A 46 4.38 -3.99 15.71
N TYR A 47 3.30 -3.27 15.43
CA TYR A 47 2.48 -2.66 16.48
C TYR A 47 1.44 -3.69 16.93
N GLY A 48 0.97 -3.62 18.18
CA GLY A 48 -0.25 -4.33 18.56
C GLY A 48 -1.45 -3.81 17.74
N ARG A 49 -2.57 -4.53 17.82
CA ARG A 49 -3.85 -4.10 17.22
C ARG A 49 -4.19 -2.67 17.63
N ILE A 50 -4.57 -1.85 16.66
CA ILE A 50 -5.01 -0.46 16.90
C ILE A 50 -6.54 -0.44 16.98
N HIS A 51 -7.08 0.03 18.10
CA HIS A 51 -8.52 0.14 18.33
C HIS A 51 -9.14 1.38 17.65
N GLU A 52 -10.47 1.37 17.48
CA GLU A 52 -11.23 2.36 16.70
C GLU A 52 -11.11 3.81 17.24
N GLU A 53 -10.83 3.98 18.53
CA GLU A 53 -10.69 5.29 19.17
C GLU A 53 -9.51 6.08 18.60
N ALA A 54 -8.48 5.35 18.16
CA ALA A 54 -7.27 5.88 17.54
C ALA A 54 -7.41 6.11 16.03
N PHE A 55 -8.54 5.75 15.42
CA PHE A 55 -8.74 5.91 13.98
C PHE A 55 -8.88 7.37 13.56
N PRO A 56 -8.47 7.69 12.31
CA PRO A 56 -8.69 9.01 11.74
C PRO A 56 -10.18 9.33 11.60
N PRO A 57 -10.54 10.63 11.57
CA PRO A 57 -11.93 11.07 11.43
C PRO A 57 -12.59 10.54 10.16
N CYS A 58 -11.87 10.38 9.05
CA CYS A 58 -12.42 9.79 7.82
C CYS A 58 -12.80 8.31 7.95
N MET A 59 -12.05 7.52 8.71
CA MET A 59 -12.40 6.11 8.96
C MET A 59 -13.58 6.02 9.91
N LYS A 60 -13.63 6.88 10.94
CA LYS A 60 -14.81 6.99 11.82
C LYS A 60 -16.07 7.39 11.04
N ALA A 61 -15.94 8.29 10.07
CA ALA A 61 -17.02 8.68 9.19
C ALA A 61 -17.53 7.50 8.35
N ILE A 62 -16.61 6.72 7.75
CA ILE A 62 -16.98 5.48 7.05
C ILE A 62 -17.73 4.55 8.01
N LEU A 63 -17.20 4.31 9.20
CA LEU A 63 -17.77 3.39 10.19
C LEU A 63 -19.16 3.80 10.69
N GLY A 64 -19.50 5.10 10.62
CA GLY A 64 -20.84 5.64 10.91
C GLY A 64 -21.89 5.36 9.83
N GLY A 65 -21.50 4.77 8.70
CA GLY A 65 -22.37 4.46 7.58
C GLY A 65 -22.41 5.58 6.53
N MET A 66 -22.76 5.23 5.29
CA MET A 66 -22.75 6.19 4.18
C MET A 66 -23.75 5.90 3.05
N ALA A 67 -24.19 6.99 2.41
CA ALA A 67 -25.15 6.99 1.31
C ALA A 67 -24.52 6.91 -0.09
N ASP A 68 -23.31 7.45 -0.26
CA ASP A 68 -22.52 7.31 -1.49
C ASP A 68 -21.12 6.76 -1.16
N GLY A 69 -20.40 6.25 -2.15
CA GLY A 69 -19.00 5.86 -2.01
C GLY A 69 -18.74 4.50 -1.35
N ARG A 70 -19.77 3.72 -0.99
CA ARG A 70 -19.64 2.45 -0.26
C ARG A 70 -18.61 1.47 -0.84
N LYS A 71 -18.56 1.28 -2.17
CA LYS A 71 -17.55 0.39 -2.80
C LYS A 71 -16.11 0.90 -2.61
N ARG A 72 -15.91 2.22 -2.69
CA ARG A 72 -14.61 2.87 -2.47
C ARG A 72 -14.22 2.76 -0.99
N SER A 73 -15.19 2.97 -0.10
CA SER A 73 -14.99 2.86 1.35
C SER A 73 -14.74 1.43 1.81
N LEU A 74 -15.36 0.43 1.18
CA LEU A 74 -15.10 -0.99 1.44
C LEU A 74 -13.61 -1.31 1.20
N PHE A 75 -13.06 -0.86 0.07
CA PHE A 75 -11.62 -1.00 -0.23
C PHE A 75 -10.75 -0.26 0.80
N THR A 76 -11.09 0.99 1.10
CA THR A 76 -10.32 1.83 2.03
C THR A 76 -10.34 1.27 3.45
N LEU A 77 -11.51 0.84 3.94
CA LEU A 77 -11.71 0.28 5.28
C LEU A 77 -10.98 -1.06 5.44
N THR A 78 -11.17 -1.99 4.50
CA THR A 78 -10.55 -3.32 4.56
C THR A 78 -9.03 -3.21 4.60
N ASN A 79 -8.43 -2.43 3.70
CA ASN A 79 -6.97 -2.25 3.66
C ASN A 79 -6.45 -1.48 4.87
N PHE A 80 -7.20 -0.52 5.40
CA PHE A 80 -6.84 0.19 6.62
C PHE A 80 -6.81 -0.75 7.83
N LEU A 81 -7.87 -1.55 8.06
CA LEU A 81 -7.94 -2.47 9.20
C LEU A 81 -6.84 -3.54 9.15
N ARG A 82 -6.54 -4.08 7.96
CA ARG A 82 -5.38 -4.97 7.76
C ARG A 82 -4.07 -4.30 8.18
N MET A 83 -3.91 -3.02 7.88
CA MET A 83 -2.73 -2.25 8.28
C MET A 83 -2.71 -1.86 9.76
N MET A 84 -3.85 -1.94 10.44
CA MET A 84 -3.99 -1.74 11.88
C MET A 84 -3.82 -3.04 12.69
N ASN A 85 -3.38 -4.13 12.06
CA ASN A 85 -3.16 -5.44 12.66
C ASN A 85 -4.44 -6.02 13.31
N TRP A 86 -5.56 -5.90 12.61
CA TRP A 86 -6.78 -6.64 12.94
C TRP A 86 -6.72 -8.05 12.38
N GLU A 87 -7.26 -9.01 13.12
CA GLU A 87 -7.38 -10.39 12.66
C GLU A 87 -8.42 -10.49 11.55
N TRP A 88 -8.27 -11.47 10.65
CA TRP A 88 -9.12 -11.58 9.48
C TRP A 88 -10.61 -11.75 9.83
N SER A 89 -10.91 -12.58 10.83
CA SER A 89 -12.27 -12.78 11.33
C SER A 89 -12.89 -11.49 11.85
N GLU A 90 -12.11 -10.67 12.56
CA GLU A 90 -12.58 -9.37 13.08
C GLU A 90 -12.84 -8.38 11.96
N ILE A 91 -12.01 -8.38 10.91
CA ILE A 91 -12.21 -7.52 9.73
C ILE A 91 -13.51 -7.89 9.03
N GLU A 92 -13.73 -9.19 8.82
CA GLU A 92 -14.94 -9.70 8.17
C GLU A 92 -16.19 -9.32 8.96
N GLU A 93 -16.23 -9.63 10.26
CA GLU A 93 -17.34 -9.26 11.14
C GLU A 93 -17.58 -7.74 11.13
N ARG A 94 -16.50 -6.95 11.22
CA ARG A 94 -16.61 -5.50 11.28
C ARG A 94 -17.14 -4.89 9.98
N VAL A 95 -16.74 -5.43 8.83
CA VAL A 95 -17.21 -5.01 7.51
C VAL A 95 -18.68 -5.38 7.30
N TYR A 96 -19.13 -6.54 7.78
CA TYR A 96 -20.55 -6.90 7.75
C TYR A 96 -21.40 -5.96 8.61
N LYS A 97 -20.99 -5.70 9.86
CA LYS A 97 -21.66 -4.72 10.74
C LYS A 97 -21.68 -3.32 10.15
N TRP A 98 -20.58 -2.89 9.53
CA TRP A 98 -20.53 -1.61 8.81
C TRP A 98 -21.53 -1.55 7.66
N ASN A 99 -21.78 -2.67 6.97
CA ASN A 99 -22.74 -2.68 5.87
C ASN A 99 -24.19 -2.54 6.34
N GLU A 100 -24.51 -2.96 7.56
CA GLU A 100 -25.86 -2.83 8.14
C GLU A 100 -26.26 -1.38 8.38
N VAL A 101 -25.29 -0.52 8.72
CA VAL A 101 -25.53 0.92 8.94
C VAL A 101 -25.58 1.73 7.63
N ASN A 102 -25.18 1.13 6.50
CA ASN A 102 -25.18 1.78 5.20
C ASN A 102 -26.59 1.85 4.57
N ARG A 103 -26.89 2.97 3.91
CA ARG A 103 -28.19 3.18 3.23
C ARG A 103 -28.00 3.60 1.77
N PRO A 104 -28.38 2.77 0.77
CA PRO A 104 -28.72 1.35 0.90
C PRO A 104 -27.49 0.48 1.25
N PRO A 105 -27.68 -0.71 1.83
CA PRO A 105 -26.59 -1.66 2.07
C PRO A 105 -26.00 -2.14 0.72
N LEU A 106 -24.70 -2.48 0.72
CA LEU A 106 -24.09 -3.16 -0.42
C LEU A 106 -24.57 -4.61 -0.49
N PRO A 107 -24.73 -5.18 -1.69
CA PRO A 107 -24.99 -6.61 -1.86
C PRO A 107 -23.88 -7.46 -1.22
N LEU A 108 -24.26 -8.50 -0.47
CA LEU A 108 -23.32 -9.39 0.23
C LEU A 108 -22.35 -10.10 -0.73
N SER A 109 -22.74 -10.33 -1.98
CA SER A 109 -21.88 -10.89 -3.02
C SER A 109 -20.67 -9.99 -3.34
N ILE A 110 -20.88 -8.66 -3.34
CA ILE A 110 -19.80 -7.68 -3.54
C ILE A 110 -18.85 -7.68 -2.34
N ILE A 111 -19.39 -7.72 -1.13
CA ILE A 111 -18.59 -7.72 0.12
C ILE A 111 -17.76 -9.01 0.20
N SER A 112 -18.40 -10.16 0.11
CA SER A 112 -17.72 -11.47 0.16
C SER A 112 -16.71 -11.64 -0.99
N GLY A 113 -17.00 -11.14 -2.18
CA GLY A 113 -16.06 -11.12 -3.29
C GLY A 113 -14.83 -10.25 -2.99
N HIS A 114 -15.05 -9.05 -2.45
CA HIS A 114 -13.98 -8.15 -2.05
C HIS A 114 -13.10 -8.71 -0.95
N LEU A 115 -13.71 -9.24 0.13
CA LEU A 115 -13.00 -9.83 1.25
C LEU A 115 -12.16 -11.02 0.80
N ARG A 116 -12.73 -11.96 0.02
CA ARG A 116 -11.96 -13.08 -0.56
C ARG A 116 -10.79 -12.62 -1.43
N HIS A 117 -10.98 -11.57 -2.24
CA HIS A 117 -9.90 -11.00 -3.03
C HIS A 117 -8.79 -10.41 -2.14
N ALA A 118 -9.16 -9.64 -1.12
CA ALA A 118 -8.22 -9.01 -0.20
C ALA A 118 -7.44 -10.02 0.65
N GLN A 119 -8.07 -11.13 1.05
CA GLN A 119 -7.44 -12.19 1.85
C GLN A 119 -6.28 -12.87 1.12
N ARG A 120 -6.43 -13.08 -0.19
CA ARG A 120 -5.45 -13.79 -1.04
C ARG A 120 -4.24 -12.93 -1.44
N ARG A 121 -4.28 -11.63 -1.17
CA ARG A 121 -3.27 -10.65 -1.58
C ARG A 121 -2.51 -10.16 -0.36
N ASP A 122 -1.29 -9.71 -0.56
CA ASP A 122 -0.57 -8.98 0.49
C ASP A 122 -1.30 -7.71 0.92
N ALA A 123 -1.02 -7.27 2.16
CA ALA A 123 -1.60 -6.04 2.70
C ALA A 123 -1.09 -4.82 1.93
N SER A 124 -1.96 -4.24 1.12
CA SER A 124 -1.71 -2.97 0.45
C SER A 124 -2.25 -1.82 1.30
N PRO A 125 -1.56 -0.65 1.35
CA PRO A 125 -2.11 0.51 2.02
C PRO A 125 -3.42 0.98 1.34
N PRO A 126 -4.35 1.59 2.09
CA PRO A 126 -5.50 2.26 1.50
C PRO A 126 -5.06 3.46 0.65
N ALA A 127 -5.99 4.05 -0.10
CA ALA A 127 -5.72 5.24 -0.91
C ALA A 127 -5.12 6.38 -0.07
N ASN A 128 -4.29 7.22 -0.69
CA ASN A 128 -3.67 8.36 -0.01
C ASN A 128 -4.71 9.45 0.27
N CYS A 129 -4.49 10.27 1.31
CA CYS A 129 -5.41 11.35 1.66
C CYS A 129 -5.58 12.40 0.55
N SER A 130 -4.60 12.51 -0.35
CA SER A 130 -4.66 13.39 -1.54
C SER A 130 -5.57 12.85 -2.65
N SER A 131 -6.00 11.59 -2.58
CA SER A 131 -6.87 10.98 -3.58
C SER A 131 -8.31 11.44 -3.36
N ALA A 132 -8.69 12.54 -4.02
CA ALA A 132 -10.00 13.17 -3.89
C ALA A 132 -11.16 12.17 -4.03
N SER A 133 -11.08 11.29 -5.03
CA SER A 133 -12.11 10.27 -5.33
C SER A 133 -12.40 9.29 -4.19
N PHE A 134 -11.46 9.08 -3.27
CA PHE A 134 -11.62 8.16 -2.14
C PHE A 134 -12.02 8.85 -0.84
N TYR A 135 -11.90 10.18 -0.74
CA TYR A 135 -12.10 10.90 0.52
C TYR A 135 -12.90 12.20 0.37
N ALA A 136 -12.40 13.14 -0.44
CA ALA A 136 -13.00 14.45 -0.60
C ALA A 136 -14.32 14.39 -1.38
N ASP A 137 -14.33 13.70 -2.52
CA ASP A 137 -15.46 13.65 -3.45
C ASP A 137 -16.68 12.92 -2.85
N ILE A 138 -16.45 12.04 -1.87
CA ILE A 138 -17.51 11.32 -1.15
C ILE A 138 -17.85 11.93 0.21
N GLY A 139 -17.30 13.11 0.53
CA GLY A 139 -17.66 13.88 1.72
C GLY A 139 -17.21 13.30 3.06
N ILE A 140 -16.26 12.34 3.08
CA ILE A 140 -15.79 11.72 4.34
C ILE A 140 -14.54 12.40 4.93
N CYS A 141 -13.91 13.31 4.18
CA CYS A 141 -12.68 13.97 4.60
C CYS A 141 -12.96 15.10 5.60
N MET A 142 -12.95 14.78 6.90
CA MET A 142 -13.11 15.74 7.99
C MET A 142 -11.78 15.89 8.77
N PRO A 143 -10.80 16.67 8.27
CA PRO A 143 -9.48 16.75 8.91
C PRO A 143 -9.58 17.35 10.31
N ASP A 144 -8.81 16.82 11.26
CA ASP A 144 -8.61 17.37 12.60
C ASP A 144 -7.17 17.90 12.77
N GLU A 145 -6.79 18.29 13.98
CA GLU A 145 -5.44 18.76 14.29
C GLU A 145 -4.35 17.72 13.95
N THR A 146 -4.65 16.43 14.13
CA THR A 146 -3.70 15.34 13.84
C THR A 146 -3.49 15.19 12.33
N CYS A 147 -4.55 15.34 11.52
CA CYS A 147 -4.45 15.39 10.06
C CYS A 147 -3.59 16.57 9.56
N GLY A 148 -3.55 17.66 10.32
CA GLY A 148 -3.04 18.96 9.91
C GLY A 148 -4.20 19.84 9.42
N ARG A 149 -4.43 20.95 10.10
CA ARG A 149 -5.32 22.04 9.68
C ARG A 149 -4.48 23.30 9.44
N PRO A 150 -4.75 24.10 8.40
CA PRO A 150 -5.87 24.02 7.45
C PRO A 150 -5.67 23.01 6.30
N MET A 151 -4.44 22.52 6.08
CA MET A 151 -4.10 21.57 5.02
C MET A 151 -3.66 20.22 5.58
N ILE A 152 -4.10 19.14 4.93
CA ILE A 152 -3.76 17.77 5.31
C ILE A 152 -2.25 17.56 5.10
N THR A 153 -1.55 17.26 6.19
CA THR A 153 -0.11 16.99 6.21
C THR A 153 0.19 15.49 6.23
N ILE A 154 -0.80 14.65 6.55
CA ILE A 154 -0.67 13.19 6.52
C ILE A 154 -0.85 12.68 5.08
N LYS A 155 0.12 11.93 4.57
CA LYS A 155 0.04 11.32 3.23
C LYS A 155 -1.02 10.22 3.12
N ASN A 156 -1.14 9.36 4.14
CA ASN A 156 -2.00 8.18 4.13
C ASN A 156 -2.64 7.97 5.50
N PRO A 157 -3.94 7.61 5.60
CA PRO A 157 -4.64 7.46 6.88
C PRO A 157 -4.00 6.45 7.82
N VAL A 158 -3.26 5.45 7.30
CA VAL A 158 -2.49 4.48 8.12
C VAL A 158 -1.47 5.17 9.04
N ASN A 159 -0.99 6.37 8.69
CA ASN A 159 -0.05 7.11 9.53
C ASN A 159 -0.74 7.90 10.65
N TYR A 160 -2.06 8.07 10.61
CA TYR A 160 -2.79 8.87 11.59
C TYR A 160 -2.65 8.34 13.02
N PRO A 161 -2.91 7.04 13.30
CA PRO A 161 -2.81 6.54 14.68
C PRO A 161 -1.38 6.66 15.23
N MET A 162 -0.38 6.47 14.36
CA MET A 162 1.03 6.61 14.73
C MET A 162 1.39 8.05 15.09
N ARG A 163 0.82 9.02 14.36
CA ARG A 163 0.99 10.45 14.65
C ARG A 163 0.26 10.86 15.91
N LYS A 164 -0.99 10.40 16.10
CA LYS A 164 -1.81 10.67 17.28
C LYS A 164 -1.15 10.15 18.56
N ALA A 165 -0.52 8.98 18.49
CA ALA A 165 0.20 8.39 19.61
C ALA A 165 1.53 9.11 19.97
N GLY A 166 1.90 10.18 19.26
CA GLY A 166 3.16 10.91 19.49
C GLY A 166 4.43 10.09 19.18
N LYS A 167 4.28 8.89 18.60
CA LYS A 167 5.40 8.00 18.31
C LYS A 167 6.10 8.48 17.05
N ARG A 168 7.07 9.38 17.20
CA ARG A 168 8.06 9.64 16.15
C ARG A 168 8.67 8.30 15.75
N LYS A 169 8.70 7.99 14.44
CA LYS A 169 9.47 6.85 13.92
C LYS A 169 10.91 7.02 14.39
N ARG A 170 11.32 6.31 15.45
CA ARG A 170 12.74 6.04 15.70
C ARG A 170 13.19 5.17 14.53
N ARG A 171 13.63 5.82 13.45
CA ARG A 171 14.17 5.17 12.25
C ARG A 171 15.51 4.60 12.66
N GLY A 172 15.51 3.37 13.13
CA GLY A 172 16.73 2.65 13.48
C GLY A 172 17.40 2.08 12.23
N TYR A 173 18.72 2.05 12.24
CA TYR A 173 19.58 1.30 11.34
C TYR A 173 20.21 0.20 12.18
N SER A 174 20.21 -1.04 11.73
CA SER A 174 20.87 -2.15 12.45
C SER A 174 22.15 -2.58 11.75
N CYS A 175 23.19 -2.86 12.52
CA CYS A 175 24.41 -3.49 12.01
C CYS A 175 24.32 -5.02 12.09
N VAL A 176 25.16 -5.73 11.32
CA VAL A 176 25.24 -7.21 11.33
C VAL A 176 25.65 -7.76 12.70
N CYS A 177 26.35 -6.96 13.52
CA CYS A 177 26.66 -7.31 14.90
C CYS A 177 25.45 -7.30 15.86
N GLY A 178 24.28 -6.83 15.40
CA GLY A 178 23.05 -6.75 16.21
C GLY A 178 22.82 -5.40 16.89
N GLU A 179 23.75 -4.44 16.79
CA GLU A 179 23.56 -3.09 17.36
C GLU A 179 22.60 -2.24 16.52
N GLU A 180 21.74 -1.47 17.20
CA GLU A 180 20.80 -0.52 16.60
C GLU A 180 21.30 0.93 16.72
N PHE A 181 21.10 1.72 15.66
CA PHE A 181 21.57 3.10 15.52
C PHE A 181 20.45 4.03 15.07
N GLU A 182 20.37 5.26 15.59
CA GLU A 182 19.30 6.18 15.23
C GLU A 182 19.49 6.87 13.87
N THR A 183 20.70 6.92 13.34
CA THR A 183 21.01 7.56 12.05
C THR A 183 21.97 6.73 11.21
N PHE A 184 21.89 6.89 9.88
CA PHE A 184 22.81 6.21 8.96
C PHE A 184 24.27 6.62 9.20
N ARG A 185 24.50 7.87 9.63
CA ARG A 185 25.84 8.37 10.00
C ARG A 185 26.41 7.62 11.21
N MET A 186 25.59 7.33 12.21
CA MET A 186 25.99 6.52 13.36
C MET A 186 26.32 5.09 12.96
N LEU A 187 25.50 4.45 12.12
CA LEU A 187 25.81 3.13 11.56
C LEU A 187 27.14 3.14 10.76
N LYS A 188 27.34 4.16 9.91
CA LYS A 188 28.57 4.30 9.10
C LYS A 188 29.80 4.46 9.98
N ASN A 189 29.71 5.28 11.03
CA ASN A 189 30.76 5.46 12.01
C ASN A 189 31.03 4.18 12.82
N HIS A 190 29.99 3.42 13.17
CA HIS A 190 30.14 2.12 13.83
C HIS A 190 30.88 1.13 12.93
N LYS A 191 30.49 1.03 11.65
CA LYS A 191 31.17 0.18 10.66
C LYS A 191 32.62 0.60 10.38
N SER A 192 32.96 1.88 10.54
CA SER A 192 34.31 2.38 10.30
C SER A 192 35.21 2.33 11.54
N LYS A 193 34.64 2.40 12.75
CA LYS A 193 35.39 2.44 14.02
C LYS A 193 35.52 1.07 14.69
N SER A 194 34.48 0.26 14.61
CA SER A 194 34.56 -1.14 15.02
C SER A 194 34.95 -1.94 13.78
N MET A 195 35.95 -2.81 13.87
CA MET A 195 36.12 -3.90 12.92
C MET A 195 34.91 -4.85 13.05
N CYS A 196 33.73 -4.39 12.63
CA CYS A 196 32.53 -5.21 12.52
C CYS A 196 32.66 -6.09 11.27
N SER A 197 33.74 -6.86 11.25
CA SER A 197 34.06 -7.97 10.39
C SER A 197 33.88 -9.23 11.22
N LYS A 198 32.65 -9.55 11.62
CA LYS A 198 32.31 -10.97 11.76
C LYS A 198 32.32 -11.55 10.35
N VAL A 199 33.54 -11.76 9.86
CA VAL A 199 33.85 -12.76 8.84
C VAL A 199 33.25 -14.03 9.41
N ILE A 200 32.23 -14.53 8.72
CA ILE A 200 31.79 -15.90 8.88
C ILE A 200 33.03 -16.75 8.62
N LYS A 201 33.58 -17.36 9.67
CA LYS A 201 34.35 -18.60 9.54
C LYS A 201 33.38 -19.73 9.83
#